data_AF-A0A9X4L577-F1
#
_entry.id   AF-A0A9X4L577-F1
#
_cell.length_a   1.000
_cell.length_b   1.000
_cell.length_c   1.000
_cell.angle_alpha   90.00
_cell.angle_beta   90.00
_cell.angle_gamma   90.00
#
_symmetry.space_group_name_H-M   'P 1'
#
loop_
_entity.id
_entity.type
_entity.pdbx_description
1 polymer ?
#
loop_
_entity_poly.entity_id
_entity_poly.type
_entity_poly.pdbx_seq_one_letter_code
_entity_poly.pdbx_strand_id
1 'polypeptide(L)' 'METKPKTDLIVQLTGEDGNVFNLCGIVVNALKRAGFRDEAKEVSERLWGSNDYNEALQLFMEYVEVK' A
#
# COMPACT_ATOMS: atom_id res chain seq x y z
N MET A 1 9.38 -2.51 17.34
CA MET A 1 8.42 -3.63 17.21
C MET A 1 8.23 -3.83 15.72
N GLU A 2 8.84 -4.87 15.15
CA GLU A 2 8.70 -5.17 13.71
C GLU A 2 7.31 -5.75 13.47
N THR A 3 6.37 -4.88 13.11
CA THR A 3 5.04 -5.31 12.69
C THR A 3 5.14 -5.86 11.28
N LYS A 4 4.96 -7.18 11.14
CA LYS A 4 4.86 -7.84 9.83
C LYS A 4 3.65 -7.25 9.08
N PRO A 5 3.73 -7.03 7.75
CA PRO A 5 2.58 -6.55 6.99
C PRO A 5 1.38 -7.50 7.11
N LYS A 6 0.17 -6.96 6.95
CA LYS A 6 -1.09 -7.73 6.99
C LYS A 6 -1.15 -8.84 5.93
N THR A 7 -0.41 -8.70 4.84
CA THR A 7 -0.28 -9.70 3.78
C THR A 7 1.16 -10.19 3.64
N ASP A 8 1.35 -11.28 2.91
CA ASP A 8 2.66 -11.80 2.51
C ASP A 8 3.12 -11.26 1.15
N LEU A 9 2.46 -10.22 0.63
CA LEU A 9 2.80 -9.63 -0.65
C LEU A 9 4.02 -8.73 -0.57
N ILE A 10 4.81 -8.82 -1.63
CA ILE A 10 5.94 -7.94 -1.89
C ILE A 10 5.55 -7.06 -3.09
N VAL A 11 5.62 -5.75 -2.92
CA VAL A 11 5.27 -4.76 -3.95
C VAL A 11 6.47 -3.86 -4.21
N GLN A 12 6.88 -3.81 -5.48
CA GLN A 12 7.93 -2.93 -5.95
C GLN A 12 7.37 -1.51 -6.11
N LEU A 13 7.82 -0.57 -5.29
CA LEU A 13 7.50 0.86 -5.39
C LEU A 13 8.73 1.70 -5.69
N THR A 14 9.95 1.22 -5.39
CA THR A 14 11.16 1.97 -5.74
C THR A 14 11.35 2.00 -7.27
N GLY A 15 11.62 3.19 -7.81
CA GLY A 15 11.74 3.44 -9.25
C GLY A 15 10.43 3.86 -9.95
N GLU A 16 9.29 3.77 -9.26
CA GLU A 16 8.00 4.27 -9.76
C GLU A 16 7.87 5.78 -9.63
N ASP A 17 6.87 6.36 -10.31
CA ASP A 17 6.47 7.75 -10.09
C ASP A 17 6.08 7.94 -8.61
N GLY A 18 6.78 8.86 -7.93
CA GLY A 18 6.59 9.20 -6.52
C GLY A 18 5.26 9.87 -6.19
N ASN A 19 4.32 9.97 -7.14
CA ASN A 19 2.95 10.35 -6.86
C ASN A 19 2.26 9.29 -5.98
N VAL A 20 1.84 9.68 -4.78
CA VAL A 20 1.21 8.78 -3.80
C VAL A 20 -0.05 8.07 -4.31
N PHE A 21 -0.81 8.71 -5.19
CA PHE A 21 -2.00 8.10 -5.79
C PHE A 21 -1.62 7.03 -6.81
N ASN A 22 -0.52 7.23 -7.55
CA ASN A 22 0.04 6.19 -8.42
C ASN A 22 0.49 4.98 -7.59
N LEU A 23 1.28 5.21 -6.53
CA LEU A 23 1.75 4.15 -5.63
C LEU A 23 0.59 3.38 -4.99
N CYS A 24 -0.46 4.08 -4.56
CA CYS A 24 -1.68 3.45 -4.07
C CYS A 24 -2.34 2.56 -5.12
N GLY A 25 -2.45 3.04 -6.37
CA GLY A 25 -2.95 2.24 -7.47
C GLY A 25 -2.18 0.95 -7.65
N ILE A 26 -0.84 0.98 -7.54
CA ILE A 26 0.02 -0.20 -7.62
C ILE A 26 -0.28 -1.17 -6.46
N VAL A 27 -0.28 -0.69 -5.21
CA VAL A 27 -0.54 -1.51 -4.02
C VAL A 27 -1.93 -2.14 -4.05
N VAL A 28 -2.97 -1.35 -4.32
CA VAL A 28 -4.37 -1.78 -4.41
C VAL A 28 -4.54 -2.84 -5.52
N ASN A 29 -3.88 -2.66 -6.66
CA ASN A 29 -3.94 -3.64 -7.74
C ASN A 29 -3.22 -4.95 -7.39
N ALA A 30 -2.07 -4.88 -6.72
CA ALA A 30 -1.36 -6.07 -6.25
C ALA A 30 -2.21 -6.89 -5.27
N LEU A 31 -2.80 -6.22 -4.27
CA LEU A 31 -3.71 -6.83 -3.30
C LEU A 31 -4.90 -7.50 -3.97
N LYS A 32 -5.58 -6.80 -4.90
CA LYS A 32 -6.72 -7.36 -5.65
C LYS A 32 -6.36 -8.60 -6.46
N ARG A 33 -5.20 -8.61 -7.11
CA ARG A 33 -4.73 -9.75 -7.93
C ARG A 33 -4.44 -10.99 -7.08
N ALA A 34 -4.00 -10.80 -5.84
CA ALA A 34 -3.72 -11.88 -4.90
C ALA A 34 -4.94 -12.32 -4.07
N GLY A 35 -6.08 -11.63 -4.19
CA GLY A 35 -7.33 -11.98 -3.50
C GLY A 35 -7.60 -11.19 -2.22
N PHE A 36 -6.70 -10.30 -1.80
CA PHE A 36 -6.83 -9.42 -0.64
C PHE A 36 -7.72 -8.21 -0.93
N ARG A 37 -9.00 -8.47 -1.23
CA ARG A 37 -9.95 -7.43 -1.68
C ARG A 37 -10.33 -6.45 -0.56
N ASP A 38 -10.43 -6.93 0.67
CA ASP A 38 -10.80 -6.11 1.82
C ASP A 38 -9.65 -5.18 2.21
N GLU A 39 -8.42 -5.67 2.20
CA GLU A 39 -7.20 -4.90 2.39
C GLU A 39 -7.04 -3.84 1.30
N ALA A 40 -7.29 -4.20 0.04
CA ALA A 40 -7.25 -3.25 -1.07
C ALA A 40 -8.25 -2.11 -0.91
N LYS A 41 -9.45 -2.42 -0.37
CA LYS A 41 -10.46 -1.40 -0.06
C LYS A 41 -10.00 -0.51 1.09
N GLU A 42 -9.48 -1.10 2.17
CA GLU A 42 -9.02 -0.37 3.36
C GLU A 42 -7.87 0.58 3.03
N VAL A 43 -6.87 0.15 2.24
CA VAL A 43 -5.76 1.02 1.78
C VAL A 43 -6.31 2.21 0.99
N SER A 44 -7.22 1.96 0.05
CA SER A 44 -7.80 3.02 -0.76
C SER A 44 -8.60 4.02 0.08
N GLU A 45 -9.40 3.55 1.05
CA GLU A 45 -10.20 4.41 1.92
C GLU A 45 -9.34 5.22 2.88
N ARG A 46 -8.33 4.59 3.48
CA ARG A 46 -7.42 5.24 4.44
C ARG A 46 -6.54 6.30 3.78
N LEU A 47 -6.10 6.09 2.53
CA LEU A 47 -5.30 7.08 1.82
C LEU A 47 -6.02 8.42 1.64
N TRP A 48 -7.33 8.40 1.35
CA TRP A 48 -8.11 9.64 1.23
C TRP A 48 -8.22 10.41 2.55
N GLY A 49 -7.92 9.76 3.68
CA GLY A 49 -7.79 10.38 5.00
C GLY A 49 -6.36 10.78 5.39
N SER A 50 -5.34 10.41 4.61
CA SER A 50 -3.95 10.77 4.87
C SER A 50 -3.64 12.18 4.34
N ASN A 51 -2.95 12.99 5.14
CA ASN A 51 -2.58 14.36 4.76
C ASN A 51 -1.11 14.49 4.35
N ASP A 52 -0.30 13.46 4.55
CA ASP A 52 1.13 13.49 4.24
C ASP A 52 1.59 12.28 3.43
N TYR A 53 2.61 12.51 2.61
CA TYR A 53 3.24 11.48 1.78
C TYR A 53 3.83 10.34 2.61
N ASN A 54 4.47 10.65 3.75
CA ASN A 54 5.08 9.63 4.60
C ASN A 54 4.02 8.78 5.31
N GLU A 55 2.89 9.37 5.70
CA GLU A 55 1.76 8.62 6.26
C GLU A 55 1.21 7.62 5.26
N ALA A 56 1.13 8.00 3.97
CA ALA A 56 0.69 7.10 2.92
C ALA A 56 1.70 5.96 2.67
N LEU A 57 3.00 6.23 2.69
CA LEU A 57 4.01 5.18 2.59
C LEU A 57 3.96 4.21 3.78
N GLN A 58 3.82 4.73 5.00
CA GLN A 58 3.64 3.91 6.19
C GLN A 58 2.37 3.08 6.09
N LEU A 59 1.27 3.67 5.64
CA LEU A 59 0.02 2.97 5.35
C LEU A 59 0.27 1.81 4.39
N PHE A 60 1.00 1.98 3.29
CA PHE A 60 1.27 0.87 2.37
C PHE A 60 2.09 -0.25 3.02
N MET A 61 3.11 0.12 3.81
CA MET A 61 3.96 -0.84 4.54
C MET A 61 3.21 -1.63 5.62
N GLU A 62 2.07 -1.14 6.11
CA GLU A 62 1.19 -1.92 6.99
C GLU A 62 0.56 -3.13 6.28
N TYR A 63 0.39 -3.09 4.95
CA TYR A 63 -0.30 -4.14 4.18
C TYR A 63 0.64 -5.00 3.37
N VAL A 64 1.69 -4.41 2.80
CA VAL A 64 2.64 -5.11 1.91
C VAL A 64 4.08 -4.85 2.32
N GLU A 65 4.97 -5.77 2.02
CA GLU A 65 6.41 -5.50 2.04
C GLU A 65 6.76 -4.64 0.81
N VAL A 66 7.31 -3.46 1.06
CA VAL A 66 7.71 -2.53 -0.01
C VAL A 66 9.17 -2.79 -0.40
N LYS A 67 9.42 -2.93 -1.72
CA LYS A 67 10.76 -3.01 -2.32
C LYS A 67 11.02 -1.89 -3.31
#